data_AF-A0A517YAB1-F1
#
_entry.id   AF-A0A517YAB1-F1
#
_cell.length_a   1.000
_cell.length_b   1.000
_cell.length_c   1.000
_cell.angle_alpha   90.00
_cell.angle_beta   90.00
_cell.angle_gamma   90.00
#
_symmetry.space_group_name_H-M   'P 1'
#
loop_
_entity.id
_entity.type
_entity.pdbx_description
1 polymer ?
#
loop_
_entity_poly.entity_id
_entity_poly.type
_entity_poly.pdbx_seq_one_letter_code
_entity_poly.pdbx_strand_id
1 'polypeptide(L)'
;MPNKHSTASVIVGILLLLHPILYVGSYFALVNPDPTGLPNWGMNTGSGHYRYGGAWSDRVFWPLERIDRMFFPGRWDSDGHFRFS
;
A
#
# COMPACT_ATOMS: atom_id res chain seq x y z
N MET A 1 42.26 -12.04 13.73
CA MET A 1 41.00 -12.45 14.39
C MET A 1 39.85 -12.05 13.49
N PRO A 2 39.06 -12.99 12.93
CA PRO A 2 37.92 -12.64 12.09
C PRO A 2 36.77 -12.13 12.95
N ASN A 3 36.47 -10.86 12.77
CA ASN A 3 35.48 -10.05 13.46
C ASN A 3 34.07 -10.46 13.00
N LYS A 4 33.39 -11.28 13.80
CA LYS A 4 31.98 -11.72 13.62
C LYS A 4 30.94 -10.60 13.74
N HIS A 5 31.37 -9.34 13.91
CA HIS A 5 30.50 -8.19 14.12
C HIS A 5 30.01 -7.52 12.82
N SER A 6 30.44 -7.99 11.64
CA SER A 6 30.12 -7.30 10.37
C SER A 6 28.79 -7.75 9.74
N THR A 7 28.46 -9.04 9.79
CA THR A 7 27.35 -9.59 8.99
C THR A 7 25.97 -9.20 9.54
N ALA A 8 25.80 -9.15 10.87
CA ALA A 8 24.51 -8.78 11.47
C ALA A 8 24.15 -7.31 11.18
N SER A 9 25.12 -6.40 11.26
CA SER A 9 24.94 -4.98 10.95
C SER A 9 24.62 -4.74 9.48
N VAL A 10 25.25 -5.50 8.58
CA VAL A 10 24.95 -5.46 7.14
C VAL A 10 23.54 -5.96 6.84
N ILE A 11 23.13 -7.08 7.44
CA ILE A 11 21.76 -7.62 7.28
C ILE A 11 20.72 -6.60 7.78
N VAL A 12 20.93 -6.01 8.96
CA VAL A 12 20.03 -4.98 9.51
C VAL A 12 19.97 -3.77 8.58
N GLY A 13 21.12 -3.31 8.06
CA GLY A 13 21.17 -2.22 7.09
C GLY A 13 20.37 -2.52 5.81
N ILE A 14 20.53 -3.72 5.26
CA ILE A 14 19.76 -4.16 4.07
C ILE A 14 18.27 -4.19 4.38
N LEU A 15 17.87 -4.77 5.52
CA LEU A 15 16.46 -4.82 5.89
C LEU A 15 15.88 -3.41 6.01
N LEU A 16 16.55 -2.48 6.70
CA LEU A 16 16.08 -1.11 6.84
C LEU A 16 15.94 -0.38 5.49
N LEU A 17 16.82 -0.65 4.54
CA LEU A 17 16.72 -0.11 3.17
C LEU A 17 15.61 -0.77 2.35
N LEU A 18 15.37 -2.07 2.55
CA LEU A 18 14.38 -2.84 1.82
C LEU A 18 12.95 -2.55 2.32
N HIS A 19 12.78 -2.24 3.61
CA HIS A 19 11.47 -1.96 4.21
C HIS A 19 10.66 -0.87 3.49
N PRO A 20 11.18 0.34 3.21
CA PRO A 20 10.43 1.36 2.50
C PRO A 20 10.10 0.95 1.05
N ILE A 21 11.03 0.25 0.38
CA ILE A 21 10.82 -0.23 -1.00
C ILE A 21 9.69 -1.27 -1.02
N LEU A 22 9.71 -2.23 -0.09
CA LEU A 22 8.66 -3.22 0.06
C LEU A 22 7.33 -2.59 0.42
N TYR A 23 7.32 -1.60 1.30
CA TYR A 23 6.10 -0.90 1.70
C TYR A 23 5.44 -0.19 0.51
N VAL A 24 6.21 0.59 -0.25
CA VAL A 24 5.70 1.29 -1.45
C VAL A 24 5.34 0.31 -2.57
N GLY A 25 6.16 -0.71 -2.79
CA GLY A 25 5.88 -1.73 -3.80
C GLY A 25 4.62 -2.53 -3.50
N SER A 26 4.38 -2.87 -2.23
CA SER A 26 3.17 -3.57 -1.79
C SER A 26 1.92 -2.71 -2.01
N TYR A 27 2.01 -1.40 -1.77
CA TYR A 27 0.93 -0.47 -2.08
C TYR A 27 0.57 -0.51 -3.57
N PHE A 28 1.54 -0.35 -4.48
CA PHE A 28 1.25 -0.39 -5.93
C PHE A 28 0.72 -1.75 -6.41
N ALA A 29 1.14 -2.85 -5.78
CA ALA A 29 0.64 -4.18 -6.11
C ALA A 29 -0.83 -4.38 -5.68
N LEU A 30 -1.22 -3.77 -4.55
CA LEU A 30 -2.54 -3.94 -3.93
C LEU A 30 -3.54 -2.88 -4.35
N VAL A 31 -3.12 -1.65 -4.61
CA VAL A 31 -4.01 -0.54 -4.95
C VAL A 31 -4.63 -0.75 -6.33
N ASN A 32 -5.93 -0.56 -6.39
CA ASN A 32 -6.73 -0.58 -7.59
C ASN A 32 -7.71 0.59 -7.53
N PRO A 33 -7.35 1.76 -8.08
CA PRO A 33 -8.15 2.97 -7.93
C PRO A 33 -9.46 2.91 -8.74
N ASP A 34 -9.55 2.02 -9.74
CA ASP A 34 -10.79 1.70 -10.44
C ASP A 34 -11.25 0.27 -10.10
N PRO A 35 -12.13 0.09 -9.09
CA PRO A 35 -12.63 -1.23 -8.70
C PRO A 35 -13.58 -1.85 -9.72
N THR A 36 -13.93 -1.18 -10.82
CA THR A 36 -14.88 -1.69 -11.81
C THR A 36 -14.28 -2.87 -12.59
N GLY A 37 -14.45 -4.08 -12.07
CA GLY A 37 -14.11 -5.32 -12.77
C GLY A 37 -13.28 -6.34 -11.99
N LEU A 38 -12.87 -6.05 -10.74
CA LEU A 38 -12.24 -7.08 -9.91
C LEU A 38 -13.27 -7.82 -9.05
N PRO A 39 -13.31 -9.16 -9.09
CA PRO A 39 -14.12 -9.92 -8.16
C PRO A 39 -13.62 -9.63 -6.74
N ASN A 40 -14.52 -9.16 -5.89
CA ASN A 40 -14.24 -8.77 -4.51
C ASN A 40 -14.06 -10.04 -3.67
N TRP A 41 -12.88 -10.68 -3.77
CA TRP A 41 -12.51 -11.89 -3.01
C TRP A 41 -12.09 -11.58 -1.56
N GLY A 42 -12.18 -10.32 -1.13
CA GLY A 42 -11.92 -9.88 0.23
C GLY A 42 -13.22 -9.52 0.95
N MET A 43 -13.33 -9.88 2.23
CA MET A 43 -14.42 -9.44 3.11
C MET A 43 -14.64 -7.94 2.95
N ASN A 44 -15.85 -7.60 2.52
CA ASN A 44 -16.32 -6.32 2.01
C ASN A 44 -16.43 -5.25 3.13
N THR A 45 -15.31 -4.89 3.77
CA THR A 45 -15.25 -3.95 4.90
C THR A 45 -14.22 -2.84 4.74
N GLY A 46 -13.41 -2.84 3.67
CA GLY A 46 -12.48 -1.76 3.33
C GLY A 46 -12.93 -1.00 2.09
N SER A 47 -12.44 0.23 1.92
CA SER A 47 -12.61 1.03 0.71
C SER A 47 -12.24 0.16 -0.49
N GLY A 48 -13.10 0.10 -1.51
CA GLY A 48 -13.02 -0.90 -2.59
C GLY A 48 -11.73 -0.82 -3.44
N HIS A 49 -10.77 0.01 -3.06
CA HIS A 49 -9.58 0.35 -3.82
C HIS A 49 -8.39 -0.57 -3.56
N TYR A 50 -8.54 -1.64 -2.76
CA TYR A 50 -7.46 -2.60 -2.52
C TYR A 50 -7.87 -4.01 -2.93
N ARG A 51 -7.01 -4.68 -3.71
CA ARG A 51 -7.21 -6.05 -4.19
C ARG A 51 -7.32 -7.08 -3.06
N TYR A 52 -6.57 -6.87 -1.97
CA TYR A 52 -6.53 -7.75 -0.80
C TYR A 52 -6.32 -6.94 0.49
N GLY A 53 -6.68 -7.54 1.63
CA GLY A 53 -6.44 -7.00 2.98
C GLY A 53 -7.52 -6.05 3.53
N GLY A 54 -8.48 -5.62 2.71
CA GLY A 54 -9.67 -4.88 3.14
C GLY A 54 -9.34 -3.66 4.01
N ALA A 55 -10.09 -3.48 5.11
CA ALA A 55 -9.92 -2.36 6.03
C ALA A 55 -8.50 -2.24 6.65
N TRP A 56 -7.74 -3.34 6.67
CA TRP A 56 -6.35 -3.33 7.16
C TRP A 56 -5.42 -2.64 6.16
N SER A 57 -5.60 -2.92 4.87
CA SER A 57 -4.86 -2.26 3.79
C SER A 57 -5.14 -0.76 3.78
N ASP A 58 -6.40 -0.36 3.96
CA ASP A 58 -6.76 1.06 4.11
C ASP A 58 -5.93 1.72 5.20
N ARG A 59 -5.91 1.16 6.41
CA ARG A 59 -5.20 1.79 7.55
C ARG A 59 -3.69 1.86 7.35
N VAL A 60 -3.10 0.79 6.83
CA VAL A 60 -1.63 0.70 6.66
C VAL A 60 -1.15 1.61 5.55
N PHE A 61 -1.89 1.71 4.45
CA PHE A 61 -1.48 2.45 3.26
C PHE A 61 -2.13 3.83 3.15
N TRP A 62 -3.02 4.20 4.07
CA TRP A 62 -3.70 5.50 4.08
C TRP A 62 -2.79 6.71 3.83
N PRO A 63 -1.61 6.85 4.47
CA PRO A 63 -0.75 8.00 4.23
C PRO A 63 -0.24 8.05 2.78
N LEU A 64 0.09 6.88 2.22
CA LEU A 64 0.60 6.77 0.86
C LEU A 64 -0.50 6.99 -0.17
N GLU A 65 -1.71 6.52 0.11
CA GLU A 65 -2.90 6.77 -0.69
C GLU A 65 -3.23 8.27 -0.78
N ARG A 66 -3.12 9.00 0.33
CA ARG A 66 -3.32 10.46 0.34
C ARG A 66 -2.33 11.17 -0.59
N ILE A 67 -1.09 10.71 -0.62
CA ILE A 67 -0.05 11.23 -1.50
C ILE A 67 -0.37 10.89 -2.96
N ASP A 68 -0.74 9.64 -3.24
CA ASP A 68 -1.09 9.21 -4.60
C ASP A 68 -2.30 9.96 -5.17
N ARG A 69 -3.35 10.16 -4.36
CA ARG A 69 -4.52 10.98 -4.71
C ARG A 69 -4.16 12.44 -4.98
N MET A 70 -3.14 12.98 -4.30
CA MET A 70 -2.67 14.34 -4.52
C MET A 70 -1.93 14.50 -5.85
N PHE A 71 -1.14 13.49 -6.24
CA PHE A 71 -0.37 13.52 -7.49
C PHE A 71 -1.20 13.09 -8.71
N PHE A 72 -2.14 12.16 -8.53
CA PHE A 72 -2.91 11.55 -9.62
C PHE A 72 -4.41 11.56 -9.33
N PRO A 73 -5.04 12.73 -9.11
CA PRO A 73 -6.46 12.80 -8.75
C PRO A 73 -7.36 12.07 -9.77
N GLY A 74 -7.06 12.20 -11.07
CA GLY A 74 -7.85 11.57 -12.13
C GLY A 74 -7.85 10.03 -12.13
N ARG A 75 -6.93 9.37 -11.42
CA ARG A 75 -7.00 7.90 -11.24
C ARG A 75 -8.07 7.51 -10.24
N TRP A 76 -8.40 8.39 -9.31
CA TRP A 76 -9.29 8.16 -8.17
C TRP A 76 -10.67 8.82 -8.34
N ASP A 77 -10.97 9.35 -9.54
CA ASP A 77 -12.23 10.08 -9.82
C ASP A 77 -13.49 9.19 -9.77
N SER A 78 -13.33 7.86 -9.89
CA SER A 78 -14.40 6.88 -9.66
C SER A 78 -14.98 6.92 -8.23
N ASP A 79 -14.31 7.60 -7.29
CA ASP A 79 -14.72 7.75 -5.90
C ASP A 79 -15.69 8.93 -5.69
N GLY A 80 -15.97 9.71 -6.74
CA GLY A 80 -16.77 10.94 -6.70
C GLY A 80 -18.23 10.79 -6.27
N HIS A 81 -18.72 9.57 -6.02
CA HIS A 81 -20.08 9.31 -5.53
C HIS A 81 -20.20 9.03 -4.03
N PHE A 82 -19.10 8.92 -3.26
CA PHE A 82 -19.14 8.52 -1.84
C PHE A 82 -18.60 9.54 -0.85
N ARG A 83 -18.65 10.84 -1.16
CA ARG A 83 -18.47 11.88 -0.14
C ARG A 83 -19.59 12.91 -0.21
N PHE A 84 -20.27 13.05 0.93
CA PHE A 84 -21.42 13.91 1.27
C PHE A 84 -22.82 13.33 0.97
N SER A 85 -23.24 12.35 1.78
CA SER A 85 -24.59 12.35 2.34
C SER A 85 -24.61 11.65 3.69
#